data_AF-A0A1E5VGT5-F1
#
_entry.id   AF-A0A1E5VGT5-F1
#
_cell.length_a   1.000
_cell.length_b   1.000
_cell.length_c   1.000
_cell.angle_alpha   90.00
_cell.angle_beta   90.00
_cell.angle_gamma   90.00
#
_symmetry.space_group_name_H-M   'P 1'
#
loop_
_entity.id
_entity.type
_entity.pdbx_description
1 polymer ?
#
loop_
_entity_poly.entity_id
_entity_poly.type
_entity_poly.pdbx_seq_one_letter_code
_entity_poly.pdbx_strand_id
1 'polypeptide(L)'
;MASSISLDSRIRLQNPHTHEVHCSRERSRAAWEAIDEYLMPFVEKEKYELPSKCRLRPDNDMFREQEQHKIHFDINEWRCGFCKKAFRAEKFLDQHFENRHKNLLDNKQTNRFYLALCILTLILLPLFYLIVFLHQREMKKGVQDLKRFSKIGQKKKPS
;
A
#
# COMPACT_ATOMS: atom_id res chain seq x y z
N MET A 1 59.92 12.48 15.45
CA MET A 1 58.72 13.31 15.65
C MET A 1 57.75 12.97 14.53
N ALA A 2 56.82 12.07 14.79
CA ALA A 2 55.85 11.59 13.81
C ALA A 2 54.51 12.25 14.09
N SER A 3 53.94 12.90 13.08
CA SER A 3 52.55 13.36 13.10
C SER A 3 51.95 13.04 11.74
N SER A 4 51.53 11.79 11.59
CA SER A 4 50.72 11.30 10.49
C SER A 4 49.26 11.64 10.76
N ILE A 5 48.72 12.56 9.97
CA ILE A 5 47.29 12.85 9.86
C ILE A 5 46.64 11.61 9.23
N SER A 6 45.81 10.89 10.00
CA SER A 6 44.94 9.85 9.47
C SER A 6 43.53 10.43 9.28
N LEU A 7 43.24 10.87 8.05
CA LEU A 7 41.88 10.95 7.54
C LEU A 7 41.53 9.52 7.10
N ASP A 8 40.79 8.77 7.92
CA ASP A 8 40.18 7.52 7.46
C ASP A 8 38.65 7.61 7.53
N SER A 9 38.12 7.81 6.34
CA SER A 9 36.74 7.67 5.88
C SER A 9 36.11 6.35 6.32
N ARG A 10 35.18 6.43 7.28
CA ARG A 10 34.35 5.30 7.70
C ARG A 10 33.22 5.05 6.68
N ILE A 11 33.57 4.60 5.48
CA ILE A 11 32.61 4.04 4.51
C ILE A 11 32.14 2.68 5.07
N ARG A 12 30.86 2.59 5.41
CA ARG A 12 30.22 1.31 5.79
C ARG A 12 30.25 0.38 4.58
N LEU A 13 30.95 -0.75 4.69
CA LEU A 13 30.78 -1.92 3.84
C LEU A 13 29.31 -2.38 3.93
N GLN A 14 28.54 -2.15 2.87
CA GLN A 14 27.19 -2.74 2.71
C GLN A 14 27.31 -4.16 2.16
N ASN A 15 26.71 -5.11 2.86
CA ASN A 15 26.55 -6.51 2.46
C ASN A 15 25.51 -6.62 1.32
N PRO A 16 25.73 -7.38 0.23
CA PRO A 16 24.93 -7.28 -1.00
C PRO A 16 23.53 -7.93 -0.96
N HIS A 17 23.12 -8.57 0.14
CA HIS A 17 21.91 -9.42 0.15
C HIS A 17 20.74 -8.98 1.04
N THR A 18 20.79 -7.78 1.63
CA THR A 18 19.59 -7.11 2.14
C THR A 18 19.72 -5.63 1.83
N HIS A 19 19.02 -5.16 0.79
CA HIS A 19 18.92 -3.71 0.53
C HIS A 19 17.94 -3.08 1.55
N GLU A 20 18.27 -3.20 2.84
CA GLU A 20 17.67 -2.38 3.88
C GLU A 20 18.11 -0.95 3.62
N VAL A 21 17.21 -0.17 3.02
CA VAL A 21 17.39 1.27 2.86
C VAL A 21 17.37 1.86 4.26
N HIS A 22 18.55 2.00 4.88
CA HIS A 22 18.71 2.68 6.15
C HIS A 22 18.58 4.19 5.91
N CYS A 23 17.36 4.68 5.78
CA CYS A 23 17.10 6.12 5.73
C CYS A 23 17.32 6.71 7.12
N SER A 24 18.15 7.75 7.23
CA SER A 24 18.36 8.45 8.50
C SER A 24 17.18 9.38 8.75
N ARG A 25 16.51 9.21 9.89
CA ARG A 25 15.35 10.01 10.30
C ARG A 25 15.65 11.50 10.31
N GLU A 26 16.75 11.90 10.96
CA GLU A 26 17.19 13.31 11.03
C GLU A 26 17.41 13.91 9.64
N ARG A 27 18.06 13.16 8.73
CA ARG A 27 18.27 13.61 7.35
C ARG A 27 16.97 13.69 6.56
N SER A 28 16.05 12.74 6.77
CA SER A 28 14.72 12.77 6.15
C SER A 28 13.92 13.98 6.62
N ARG A 29 13.99 14.32 7.91
CA ARG A 29 13.35 15.50 8.50
C ARG A 29 13.89 16.79 7.88
N ALA A 30 15.22 16.94 7.84
CA ALA A 30 15.85 18.12 7.23
C ALA A 30 15.55 18.24 5.73
N ALA A 31 15.54 17.12 5.00
CA ALA A 31 15.16 17.11 3.59
C ALA A 31 13.70 17.52 3.40
N TRP A 32 12.80 17.04 4.26
CA TRP A 32 11.41 17.45 4.23
C TRP A 32 11.23 18.93 4.55
N GLU A 33 11.89 19.44 5.59
CA GLU A 33 11.82 20.85 5.98
C GLU A 33 12.19 21.78 4.82
N ALA A 34 13.25 21.45 4.07
CA ALA A 34 13.60 22.18 2.86
C ALA A 34 12.53 22.07 1.75
N ILE A 35 11.91 20.90 1.58
CA ILE A 35 10.80 20.72 0.62
C ILE A 35 9.59 21.57 1.02
N ASP A 36 9.26 21.59 2.31
CA ASP A 36 8.14 22.32 2.89
C ASP A 36 8.34 23.83 2.77
N GLU A 37 9.54 24.32 3.02
CA GLU A 37 9.88 25.73 2.96
C GLU A 37 9.97 26.24 1.52
N TYR A 38 10.60 25.49 0.62
CA TYR A 38 10.94 25.99 -0.72
C TYR A 38 10.06 25.46 -1.85
N LEU A 39 9.44 24.28 -1.73
CA LEU A 39 8.70 23.67 -2.83
C LEU A 39 7.18 23.71 -2.61
N MET A 40 6.72 23.30 -1.43
CA MET A 40 5.27 23.20 -1.14
C MET A 40 4.50 24.52 -1.34
N PRO A 41 5.02 25.72 -1.02
CA PRO A 41 4.29 26.96 -1.22
C PRO A 41 3.96 27.22 -2.69
N PHE A 42 4.83 26.80 -3.61
CA PHE A 42 4.58 26.92 -5.06
C PHE A 42 3.55 25.90 -5.53
N VAL A 43 3.64 24.66 -5.04
CA VAL A 43 2.68 23.59 -5.35
C VAL A 43 1.27 24.01 -4.94
N GLU A 44 1.11 24.53 -3.73
CA GLU A 44 -0.18 24.97 -3.20
C GLU A 44 -0.70 26.21 -3.92
N LYS A 45 0.17 27.19 -4.18
CA LYS A 45 -0.18 28.42 -4.91
C LYS A 45 -0.70 28.12 -6.31
N GLU A 46 -0.01 27.25 -7.04
CA GLU A 46 -0.38 26.85 -8.41
C GLU A 46 -1.46 25.76 -8.43
N LYS A 47 -1.92 25.29 -7.26
CA LYS A 47 -2.86 24.16 -7.11
C LYS A 47 -2.42 22.92 -7.91
N TYR A 48 -1.12 22.68 -7.93
CA TYR A 48 -0.55 21.59 -8.69
C TYR A 48 -0.70 20.28 -7.93
N GLU A 49 -1.27 19.26 -8.58
CA GLU A 49 -1.41 17.93 -7.98
C GLU A 49 -0.17 17.07 -8.25
N LEU A 50 0.59 16.75 -7.21
CA LEU A 50 1.74 15.85 -7.35
C LEU A 50 1.27 14.44 -7.76
N PRO A 51 1.85 13.84 -8.82
CA PRO A 51 1.53 12.47 -9.21
C PRO A 51 1.72 11.49 -8.04
N SER A 52 0.88 10.47 -7.96
CA SER A 52 0.91 9.50 -6.86
C SER A 52 2.25 8.76 -6.70
N LYS A 53 3.02 8.64 -7.79
CA LYS A 53 4.35 8.03 -7.81
C LYS A 53 5.50 9.00 -7.46
N CYS A 54 5.22 10.30 -7.29
CA CYS A 54 6.25 11.30 -7.02
C CYS A 54 6.85 11.10 -5.62
N ARG A 55 8.18 11.04 -5.52
CA ARG A 55 8.88 10.87 -4.23
C ARG A 55 8.71 12.05 -3.28
N LEU A 56 8.44 13.23 -3.82
CA LEU A 56 8.26 14.48 -3.05
C LEU A 56 6.81 14.65 -2.56
N ARG A 57 5.92 13.70 -2.88
CA ARG A 57 4.55 13.75 -2.39
C ARG A 57 4.56 13.54 -0.87
N PRO A 58 3.84 14.38 -0.08
CA PRO A 58 3.80 14.25 1.38
C PRO A 58 3.42 12.83 1.86
N ASP A 59 2.47 12.18 1.20
CA ASP A 59 2.03 10.82 1.54
C ASP A 59 3.08 9.74 1.32
N ASN A 60 4.13 10.04 0.54
CA ASN A 60 5.18 9.08 0.19
C ASN A 60 6.42 9.24 1.07
N ASP A 61 6.43 10.23 1.97
CA ASP A 61 7.48 10.39 2.98
C ASP A 61 7.33 9.32 4.08
N MET A 62 8.36 8.47 4.19
CA MET A 62 8.40 7.31 5.06
C MET A 62 8.16 7.64 6.54
N PHE A 63 8.70 8.76 7.03
CA PHE A 63 8.63 9.09 8.46
C PHE A 63 7.50 10.08 8.78
N ARG A 64 6.80 10.58 7.75
CA ARG A 64 5.82 11.66 7.85
C ARG A 64 4.81 11.47 8.97
N GLU A 65 4.18 10.30 9.00
CA GLU A 65 3.14 10.01 9.99
C GLU A 65 3.72 10.05 11.41
N GLN A 66 4.94 9.54 11.63
CA GLN A 66 5.55 9.55 12.96
C GLN A 66 5.97 10.96 13.40
N GLU A 67 6.52 11.76 12.48
CA GLU A 67 6.95 13.13 12.76
C GLU A 67 5.75 14.05 13.07
N GLN A 68 4.63 13.91 12.34
CA GLN A 68 3.38 14.65 12.62
C GLN A 68 2.77 14.32 13.99
N HIS A 69 3.05 13.13 14.52
CA HIS A 69 2.57 12.69 15.83
C HIS A 69 3.59 12.93 16.96
N LYS A 70 4.59 13.78 16.73
CA LYS A 70 5.41 14.34 17.81
C LYS A 70 4.72 15.53 18.41
N ILE A 71 4.43 15.45 19.71
CA ILE A 71 3.81 16.54 20.43
C ILE A 71 4.86 17.13 21.37
N HIS A 72 5.32 18.34 21.08
CA HIS A 72 6.19 19.10 21.98
C HIS A 72 5.30 19.95 22.90
N PHE A 73 5.22 19.57 24.18
CA PHE A 73 4.30 20.21 25.13
C PHE A 73 5.00 21.31 25.96
N ASP A 74 6.24 21.08 26.36
CA ASP A 74 7.07 22.01 27.14
C ASP A 74 8.56 21.81 26.76
N ILE A 75 9.45 22.73 27.15
CA ILE A 75 10.88 22.78 26.81
C ILE A 75 11.58 21.42 27.00
N ASN A 76 11.15 20.64 27.99
CA ASN A 76 11.71 19.33 28.33
C ASN A 76 10.68 18.18 28.26
N GLU A 77 9.54 18.37 27.58
CA GLU A 77 8.49 17.36 27.52
C GLU A 77 7.99 17.09 26.11
N TRP A 78 8.38 15.92 25.60
CA TRP A 78 7.99 15.38 24.31
C TRP A 78 7.02 14.22 24.51
N ARG A 79 5.85 14.24 23.85
CA ARG A 79 4.89 13.14 23.92
C ARG A 79 4.73 12.43 22.57
N CYS A 80 4.58 11.11 22.65
CA CYS A 80 4.18 10.27 21.52
C CYS A 80 2.68 10.41 21.26
N GLY A 81 2.28 10.85 20.06
CA GLY A 81 0.87 11.00 19.69
C GLY A 81 0.07 9.70 19.64
N PHE A 82 0.72 8.55 19.38
CA PHE A 82 0.02 7.25 19.31
C PHE A 82 -0.30 6.66 20.68
N CYS A 83 0.64 6.70 21.62
CA CYS A 83 0.52 6.02 22.92
C CYS A 83 0.52 6.97 24.13
N LYS A 84 0.64 8.29 23.89
CA LYS A 84 0.61 9.37 24.90
C LYS A 84 1.75 9.32 25.94
N LYS A 85 2.78 8.48 25.74
CA LYS A 85 3.97 8.46 26.60
C LYS A 85 4.76 9.75 26.47
N ALA A 86 5.19 10.30 27.61
CA ALA A 86 6.06 11.47 27.68
C ALA A 86 7.54 11.05 27.80
N PHE A 87 8.42 11.88 27.24
CA PHE A 87 9.85 11.71 27.15
C PHE A 87 10.52 13.05 27.44
N ARG A 88 11.69 12.99 28.07
CA ARG A 88 12.44 14.19 28.46
C ARG A 88 13.09 14.93 27.28
N ALA A 89 13.32 14.24 26.17
CA ALA A 89 13.98 14.80 24.99
C ALA A 89 13.52 14.08 23.72
N GLU A 90 13.58 14.78 22.60
CA GLU A 90 13.17 14.27 21.29
C GLU A 90 13.88 12.97 20.91
N LYS A 91 15.19 12.87 21.19
CA LYS A 91 15.98 11.66 20.89
C LYS A 91 15.39 10.37 21.49
N PHE A 92 14.80 10.47 22.68
CA PHE A 92 14.19 9.30 23.35
C PHE A 92 12.83 8.96 22.75
N LEU A 93 12.11 9.97 22.24
CA LEU A 93 10.88 9.77 21.50
C LEU A 93 11.16 9.13 20.13
N ASP A 94 12.21 9.57 19.43
CA ASP A 94 12.66 8.99 18.16
C ASP A 94 13.05 7.52 18.31
N GLN A 95 13.86 7.22 19.32
CA GLN A 95 14.21 5.84 19.67
C GLN A 95 12.96 5.03 20.06
N HIS A 96 11.97 5.62 20.74
CA HIS A 96 10.71 4.95 21.05
C HIS A 96 9.92 4.62 19.77
N PHE A 97 9.88 5.50 18.77
CA PHE A 97 9.23 5.20 17.49
C PHE A 97 9.88 4.01 16.77
N GLU A 98 11.21 3.96 16.73
CA GLU A 98 11.96 2.87 16.10
C GLU A 98 11.73 1.51 16.79
N ASN A 99 11.57 1.51 18.11
CA ASN A 99 11.42 0.26 18.88
C ASN A 99 9.97 -0.21 19.01
N ARG A 100 9.01 0.72 19.11
CA ARG A 100 7.61 0.42 19.48
C ARG A 100 6.62 0.70 18.35
N HIS A 101 6.99 1.55 17.39
CA HIS A 101 6.11 1.98 16.30
C HIS A 101 6.73 1.79 14.91
N LYS A 102 7.76 0.94 14.76
CA LYS A 102 8.37 0.60 13.45
C LYS A 102 7.34 0.14 12.43
N ASN A 103 6.35 -0.64 12.89
CA ASN A 103 5.29 -1.20 12.04
C ASN A 103 4.38 -0.13 11.40
N LEU A 104 4.39 1.11 11.89
CA LEU A 104 3.60 2.21 11.31
C LEU A 104 4.25 2.83 10.07
N LEU A 105 5.49 2.47 9.72
CA LEU A 105 6.17 2.95 8.51
C LEU A 105 5.66 2.25 7.22
N ASP A 106 5.13 1.03 7.35
CA ASP A 106 4.77 0.16 6.23
C ASP A 106 3.32 0.32 5.74
N ASN A 107 2.66 1.44 6.02
CA ASN A 107 1.31 1.69 5.53
C ASN A 107 1.33 2.16 4.06
N LYS A 108 1.86 1.32 3.16
CA LYS A 108 1.50 1.41 1.74
C LYS A 108 0.01 1.10 1.68
N GLN A 109 -0.78 2.15 1.49
CA GLN A 109 -2.22 2.08 1.33
C GLN A 109 -2.57 1.08 0.23
N THR A 110 -2.82 -0.18 0.64
CA THR A 110 -3.36 -1.18 -0.26
C THR A 110 -4.70 -0.64 -0.70
N ASN A 111 -4.88 -0.47 -2.01
CA ASN A 111 -6.11 0.08 -2.55
C ASN A 111 -7.23 -0.94 -2.29
N ARG A 112 -7.88 -0.83 -1.12
CA ARG A 112 -8.90 -1.75 -0.63
C ARG A 112 -10.05 -1.87 -1.61
N PHE A 113 -10.36 -0.80 -2.34
CA PHE A 113 -11.33 -0.80 -3.43
C PHE A 113 -10.90 -1.69 -4.59
N TYR A 114 -9.62 -1.63 -5.00
CA TYR A 114 -9.07 -2.50 -6.04
C TYR A 114 -9.15 -3.98 -5.63
N LEU A 115 -8.79 -4.30 -4.38
CA LEU A 115 -8.93 -5.67 -3.86
C LEU A 115 -10.39 -6.14 -3.85
N ALA A 116 -11.32 -5.29 -3.39
CA ALA A 116 -12.74 -5.61 -3.38
C ALA A 116 -13.30 -5.83 -4.80
N LEU A 117 -12.94 -4.98 -5.76
CA LEU A 117 -13.34 -5.11 -7.17
C LEU A 117 -12.78 -6.38 -7.82
N CYS A 118 -11.52 -6.73 -7.52
CA CYS A 118 -10.91 -7.96 -8.02
C CYS A 118 -11.61 -9.20 -7.45
N ILE A 119 -11.92 -9.23 -6.15
CA ILE A 119 -12.64 -10.36 -5.54
C ILE A 119 -14.06 -10.49 -6.13
N LEU A 120 -14.77 -9.37 -6.29
CA LEU A 120 -16.11 -9.35 -6.87
C LEU A 120 -16.11 -9.91 -8.30
N THR A 121 -15.18 -9.46 -9.14
CA THR A 121 -15.08 -9.93 -10.54
C THR A 121 -14.71 -11.40 -10.63
N LEU A 122 -13.79 -11.89 -9.78
CA LEU A 122 -13.41 -13.31 -9.71
C LEU A 122 -14.54 -14.23 -9.25
N ILE A 123 -15.51 -13.73 -8.48
CA ILE A 123 -16.69 -14.52 -8.06
C ILE A 123 -17.80 -14.45 -9.10
N LEU A 124 -18.06 -13.26 -9.68
CA LEU A 124 -19.14 -13.06 -10.64
C LEU A 124 -18.88 -13.76 -11.98
N LEU A 125 -17.64 -13.78 -12.47
CA LEU A 125 -17.29 -14.44 -13.72
C LEU A 125 -17.65 -15.95 -13.71
N PRO A 126 -17.18 -16.77 -12.76
CA PRO A 126 -17.54 -18.18 -12.67
C PRO A 126 -19.05 -18.42 -12.53
N LEU A 127 -19.74 -17.62 -11.70
CA LEU A 127 -21.19 -17.76 -11.53
C LEU A 127 -21.94 -17.50 -12.84
N PHE A 128 -21.54 -16.47 -13.59
CA PHE A 128 -22.11 -16.20 -14.91
C PHE A 128 -21.89 -17.36 -15.87
N TYR A 129 -20.66 -17.89 -15.96
CA TYR A 129 -20.36 -19.05 -16.81
C TYR A 129 -21.13 -20.30 -16.39
N LEU A 130 -21.32 -20.54 -15.09
CA LEU A 130 -22.12 -21.64 -14.58
C LEU A 130 -23.59 -21.49 -14.98
N ILE A 131 -24.17 -20.30 -14.86
CA ILE A 131 -25.56 -20.04 -15.28
C ILE A 131 -25.72 -20.29 -16.79
N VAL A 132 -24.80 -19.77 -17.61
CA VAL A 132 -24.81 -20.01 -19.06
C VAL A 132 -24.67 -21.50 -19.36
N PHE A 133 -23.76 -22.20 -18.69
CA PHE A 133 -23.57 -23.64 -18.85
C PHE A 133 -24.82 -24.44 -18.46
N LEU A 134 -25.46 -24.09 -17.34
CA LEU A 134 -26.71 -24.72 -16.89
C LEU A 134 -27.85 -24.46 -17.87
N HIS A 135 -28.00 -23.23 -18.35
CA HIS A 135 -29.01 -22.86 -19.36
C HIS A 135 -28.78 -23.62 -20.67
N GLN A 136 -27.54 -23.65 -21.17
CA GLN A 136 -27.20 -24.43 -22.36
C GLN A 136 -27.46 -25.94 -22.17
N ARG A 137 -27.20 -26.47 -20.97
CA ARG A 137 -27.45 -27.87 -20.63
C ARG A 137 -28.94 -28.19 -20.58
N GLU A 138 -29.73 -27.30 -19.98
CA GLU A 138 -31.19 -27.43 -19.91
C GLU A 138 -31.79 -27.42 -21.32
N MET A 139 -31.36 -26.49 -22.17
CA MET A 139 -31.78 -26.43 -23.58
C MET A 139 -31.38 -27.71 -24.34
N LYS A 140 -30.18 -28.27 -24.08
CA LYS A 140 -29.76 -29.55 -24.68
C LYS A 140 -30.60 -30.74 -24.19
N LYS A 141 -30.98 -30.78 -22.91
CA LYS A 141 -31.87 -31.81 -22.35
C LYS A 141 -33.28 -31.70 -22.91
N GLY A 142 -33.86 -30.50 -22.93
CA GLY A 142 -35.19 -30.24 -23.50
C GLY A 142 -35.29 -30.58 -25.00
N VAL A 143 -34.26 -30.28 -25.79
CA VAL A 143 -34.19 -30.69 -27.21
C VAL A 143 -34.10 -32.21 -27.37
N GLN A 144 -33.36 -32.92 -26.50
CA GLN A 144 -33.30 -34.38 -26.52
C GLN A 144 -34.62 -35.03 -26.12
N ASP A 145 -35.32 -34.49 -25.11
CA ASP A 145 -36.63 -34.97 -24.69
C ASP A 145 -37.69 -34.74 -25.79
N LEU A 146 -37.74 -33.57 -26.42
CA LEU A 146 -38.60 -33.30 -27.57
C LEU A 146 -38.31 -34.25 -28.75
N LYS A 147 -37.03 -34.54 -29.02
CA LYS A 147 -36.61 -35.47 -30.08
C LYS A 147 -36.95 -36.93 -29.75
N ARG A 148 -37.05 -37.29 -28.46
CA ARG A 148 -37.47 -38.62 -27.99
C ARG A 148 -38.98 -38.83 -28.16
N PHE A 149 -39.80 -37.79 -27.98
CA PHE A 149 -41.25 -37.88 -28.18
C PHE A 149 -41.69 -37.77 -29.66
N SER A 150 -40.94 -37.09 -30.52
CA SER A 150 -41.32 -36.89 -31.94
C SER A 150 -41.36 -38.16 -32.81
N LYS A 151 -40.83 -39.31 -32.36
CA LYS A 151 -40.81 -40.56 -33.16
C LYS A 151 -42.00 -41.50 -32.93
N ILE A 152 -42.98 -41.14 -32.10
CA ILE A 152 -44.08 -42.03 -31.71
C ILE A 152 -45.39 -41.76 -32.51
N GLY A 153 -45.33 -41.59 -33.84
CA GLY A 153 -46.54 -41.14 -34.53
C GLY A 153 -46.60 -41.20 -36.05
N GLN A 154 -46.08 -42.22 -36.70
CA GLN A 154 -46.47 -42.53 -38.09
C GLN A 154 -46.63 -44.05 -38.29
N LYS A 155 -47.78 -44.60 -37.88
CA LYS A 155 -48.31 -45.86 -38.42
C LYS A 155 -49.44 -45.51 -39.39
N LYS A 156 -49.25 -45.73 -40.69
CA LYS A 156 -50.35 -45.78 -41.67
C LYS A 156 -50.98 -47.19 -41.62
N LYS A 157 -52.31 -47.20 -41.63
CA LYS A 157 -53.23 -48.34 -41.51
C LYS A 157 -53.20 -49.22 -42.78
N PRO A 158 -53.39 -50.55 -42.68
CA PRO A 158 -53.50 -51.41 -43.85
C PRO A 158 -54.94 -51.47 -44.37
N SER A 159 -55.12 -51.41 -45.69
CA SER A 159 -56.05 -52.22 -46.48
C SER A 159 -55.71 -52.09 -47.96
#